data_AF-A0A7E4UND6-F1
#
_entry.id   AF-A0A7E4UND6-F1
#
_cell.length_a   1.000
_cell.length_b   1.000
_cell.length_c   1.000
_cell.angle_alpha   90.00
_cell.angle_beta   90.00
_cell.angle_gamma   90.00
#
_symmetry.space_group_name_H-M   'P 1'
#
loop_
_entity.id
_entity.type
_entity.pdbx_description
1 polymer ?
#
loop_
_entity_poly.entity_id
_entity_poly.type
_entity_poly.pdbx_seq_one_letter_code
_entity_poly.pdbx_strand_id
1 'polypeptide(L)'
;MVNYGVKTITKLKKQRLPEKPSEWKLKNNKKTLFIETPDEVLLSRLSYGPNFLQYGNAKKAALREGYVYFNPTIEGVELNRTTLQLFDIDTRLAKVINKTQEPTSVIRLLEANEASKLMPEIDWSAFVKTLSLYSNDFLGNYTPQALPILFNTPETTAGMIRVLAQIPASLLLKYLQTKVALSLTKCEFLTLNALPLVKQHLYITDTYPTASDRMNFKNSVTEMVDNIINSVRDMGEQTSWIKNDAQTYAVFTDKLNKMKKSVCYNDGLDDPNWLDAKYSDFDVSSDDDFYKLYYKAHQYSAKSILEEKYDSESDVTQWFAFYDQWANQISILIATLGSQTYSPNYVPATVYGGIGFLIGHEVIHAFDTLGINWNSEGYLKNWISKKSKKSFDSMTQCVIDEYSEFTYNGENGKVYNLDGVQTSGENVADIAGLRAAYNAFMNHPDRSKPFPRPPKLRSITDEQLFFLAFGRFFCMPEAPTHQELVDVHSPNKIRVLGALRNFEPFRKAFNCPVNSKYAPKKHCDVYAESDAQSMTSNVAVFTAMSIFLVLFDF
;
A
#
# COMPACT_ATOMS: atom_id res chain seq x y z
N MET A 1 -17.04 15.35 -9.06
CA MET A 1 -18.44 15.13 -8.61
C MET A 1 -19.22 16.45 -8.57
N VAL A 2 -20.53 16.41 -8.81
CA VAL A 2 -21.40 17.44 -9.47
C VAL A 2 -22.13 18.41 -8.50
N ASN A 3 -22.51 19.60 -9.02
CA ASN A 3 -23.11 20.84 -8.46
C ASN A 3 -24.38 20.75 -7.58
N TYR A 4 -24.56 21.70 -6.63
CA TYR A 4 -25.54 22.83 -6.64
C TYR A 4 -25.67 23.54 -5.27
N GLY A 5 -25.68 24.89 -5.25
CA GLY A 5 -26.57 25.70 -4.38
C GLY A 5 -26.00 26.43 -3.16
N VAL A 6 -25.37 27.61 -3.35
CA VAL A 6 -25.05 28.55 -2.25
C VAL A 6 -26.30 29.28 -1.75
N LYS A 7 -26.57 29.20 -0.44
CA LYS A 7 -27.33 30.22 0.30
C LYS A 7 -26.50 30.76 1.46
N THR A 8 -26.42 32.08 1.53
CA THR A 8 -25.71 32.87 2.53
C THR A 8 -26.28 32.63 3.94
N ILE A 9 -25.47 32.13 4.89
CA ILE A 9 -25.79 32.17 6.32
C ILE A 9 -24.55 32.57 7.13
N THR A 10 -24.73 33.59 7.96
CA THR A 10 -23.74 34.23 8.84
C THR A 10 -23.59 33.46 10.16
N LYS A 11 -22.33 33.33 10.64
CA LYS A 11 -21.86 32.88 11.99
C LYS A 11 -21.91 31.38 12.32
N LEU A 12 -20.74 30.74 12.28
CA LEU A 12 -20.44 29.49 13.00
C LEU A 12 -19.94 29.78 14.43
N LYS A 13 -20.57 29.18 15.44
CA LYS A 13 -20.07 29.10 16.83
C LYS A 13 -19.17 27.87 16.97
N LYS A 14 -18.01 28.03 17.63
CA LYS A 14 -17.10 26.95 18.02
C LYS A 14 -17.80 25.94 18.94
N GLN A 15 -17.98 24.70 18.51
CA GLN A 15 -18.22 23.55 19.40
C GLN A 15 -17.03 22.58 19.33
N ARG A 16 -16.58 22.12 20.50
CA ARG A 16 -15.51 21.12 20.66
C ARG A 16 -16.05 19.73 20.32
N LEU A 17 -15.27 18.95 19.57
CA LEU A 17 -15.53 17.55 19.23
C LEU A 17 -14.91 16.58 20.27
N PRO A 18 -15.48 15.39 20.49
CA PRO A 18 -14.98 14.41 21.48
C PRO A 18 -13.68 13.69 21.06
N GLU A 19 -12.92 13.22 22.06
CA GLU A 19 -11.49 12.82 21.99
C GLU A 19 -11.21 11.30 21.99
N LYS A 20 -12.18 10.39 21.83
CA LYS A 20 -11.91 8.93 21.95
C LYS A 20 -12.28 8.13 20.70
N PRO A 21 -11.37 7.26 20.18
CA PRO A 21 -11.74 6.26 19.19
C PRO A 21 -12.56 5.16 19.86
N SER A 22 -13.82 5.00 19.44
CA SER A 22 -14.71 3.92 19.87
C SER A 22 -14.39 2.62 19.13
N GLU A 23 -14.53 1.47 19.80
CA GLU A 23 -14.48 0.15 19.18
C GLU A 23 -15.52 0.08 18.04
N TRP A 24 -15.09 -0.25 16.81
CA TRP A 24 -15.96 -0.16 15.64
C TRP A 24 -15.99 -1.43 14.80
N LYS A 25 -17.18 -1.71 14.27
CA LYS A 25 -17.48 -2.66 13.20
C LYS A 25 -18.24 -1.91 12.12
N LEU A 26 -17.90 -2.19 10.87
CA LEU A 26 -18.72 -1.93 9.68
C LEU A 26 -20.03 -2.73 9.88
N LYS A 27 -21.01 -2.14 10.57
CA LYS A 27 -22.25 -2.83 10.95
C LYS A 27 -22.99 -3.24 9.68
N ASN A 28 -23.16 -4.55 9.50
CA ASN A 28 -24.12 -5.18 8.58
C ASN A 28 -23.82 -5.11 7.07
N ASN A 29 -22.57 -5.22 6.60
CA ASN A 29 -22.26 -5.11 5.16
C ASN A 29 -22.86 -3.82 4.53
N LYS A 30 -23.11 -2.78 5.34
CA LYS A 30 -23.72 -1.56 4.85
C LYS A 30 -22.62 -0.66 4.30
N LYS A 31 -22.70 -0.41 2.99
CA LYS A 31 -21.92 0.57 2.22
C LYS A 31 -21.69 1.82 3.07
N THR A 32 -20.46 2.26 3.24
CA THR A 32 -20.14 3.48 3.98
C THR A 32 -19.26 4.33 3.09
N LEU A 33 -19.69 5.55 2.78
CA LEU A 33 -18.95 6.41 1.86
C LEU A 33 -17.72 6.99 2.58
N PHE A 34 -16.54 6.76 2.00
CA PHE A 34 -15.29 7.33 2.51
C PHE A 34 -15.07 8.73 1.92
N ILE A 35 -14.90 9.73 2.78
CA ILE A 35 -14.64 11.12 2.43
C ILE A 35 -13.24 11.46 2.90
N GLU A 36 -12.33 11.67 1.95
CA GLU A 36 -11.00 12.17 2.24
C GLU A 36 -10.89 13.65 1.91
N THR A 37 -10.01 14.34 2.65
CA THR A 37 -9.54 15.64 2.16
C THR A 37 -8.78 15.39 0.87
N PRO A 38 -9.05 16.13 -0.21
CA PRO A 38 -8.32 15.94 -1.46
C PRO A 38 -6.81 16.07 -1.23
N ASP A 39 -6.10 14.94 -1.20
CA ASP A 39 -4.64 14.91 -1.09
C ASP A 39 -4.00 15.20 -2.47
N GLU A 40 -4.75 14.98 -3.55
CA GLU A 40 -4.25 15.01 -4.93
C GLU A 40 -4.67 16.23 -5.76
N VAL A 41 -4.82 17.40 -5.15
CA VAL A 41 -4.83 18.62 -5.99
C VAL A 41 -3.38 18.92 -6.39
N LEU A 42 -2.88 18.16 -7.37
CA LEU A 42 -1.63 18.39 -8.14
C LEU A 42 -0.32 18.48 -7.32
N LEU A 43 0.41 17.37 -7.08
CA LEU A 43 1.81 17.37 -6.55
C LEU A 43 1.97 17.89 -5.10
N SER A 44 1.22 17.35 -4.14
CA SER A 44 0.88 18.07 -2.89
C SER A 44 1.83 17.94 -1.70
N ARG A 45 2.82 17.04 -1.66
CA ARG A 45 3.73 16.96 -0.48
C ARG A 45 5.14 17.47 -0.75
N LEU A 46 5.73 17.10 -1.88
CA LEU A 46 7.07 17.57 -2.28
C LEU A 46 7.11 19.07 -2.57
N SER A 47 6.00 19.61 -3.07
CA SER A 47 5.92 21.02 -3.50
C SER A 47 5.93 22.02 -2.35
N TYR A 48 5.74 21.60 -1.10
CA TYR A 48 5.58 22.49 0.06
C TYR A 48 6.62 22.31 1.17
N GLY A 49 7.61 21.44 0.94
CA GLY A 49 8.78 21.26 1.80
C GLY A 49 9.89 22.30 1.57
N PRO A 50 11.13 22.02 2.01
CA PRO A 50 12.28 22.94 1.91
C PRO A 50 12.57 23.48 0.49
N ASN A 51 12.10 22.78 -0.54
CA ASN A 51 12.29 23.13 -1.96
C ASN A 51 11.03 23.70 -2.62
N PHE A 52 10.11 24.27 -1.84
CA PHE A 52 8.88 24.94 -2.28
C PHE A 52 9.10 25.94 -3.44
N LEU A 53 10.25 26.61 -3.48
CA LEU A 53 10.58 27.56 -4.55
C LEU A 53 10.70 26.89 -5.94
N GLN A 54 11.30 25.70 -6.02
CA GLN A 54 11.52 25.00 -7.30
C GLN A 54 10.23 24.36 -7.80
N TYR A 55 9.58 23.55 -6.96
CA TYR A 55 8.35 22.84 -7.33
C TYR A 55 7.12 23.75 -7.37
N GLY A 56 7.06 24.77 -6.53
CA GLY A 56 5.98 25.75 -6.55
C GLY A 56 5.92 26.54 -7.84
N ASN A 57 7.07 26.85 -8.46
CA ASN A 57 7.10 27.53 -9.76
C ASN A 57 6.63 26.62 -10.90
N ALA A 58 7.08 25.37 -10.93
CA ALA A 58 6.60 24.38 -11.89
C ALA A 58 5.08 24.15 -11.76
N LYS A 59 4.57 24.09 -10.53
CA LYS A 59 3.15 23.95 -10.23
C LYS A 59 2.34 25.17 -10.69
N LYS A 60 2.80 26.40 -10.44
CA LYS A 60 2.17 27.62 -10.96
C LYS A 60 2.11 27.63 -12.49
N ALA A 61 3.19 27.21 -13.15
CA ALA A 61 3.23 27.11 -14.61
C ALA A 61 2.20 26.08 -15.13
N ALA A 62 2.12 24.90 -14.51
CA ALA A 62 1.13 23.88 -14.87
C ALA A 62 -0.32 24.36 -14.67
N LEU A 63 -0.62 25.03 -13.56
CA LEU A 63 -1.94 25.62 -13.29
C LEU A 63 -2.31 26.69 -14.33
N ARG A 64 -1.35 27.53 -14.71
CA ARG A 64 -1.53 28.57 -15.73
C ARG A 64 -1.89 27.96 -17.09
N GLU A 65 -1.10 27.00 -17.55
CA GLU A 65 -1.28 26.35 -18.85
C GLU A 65 -2.58 25.55 -18.91
N GLY A 66 -2.89 24.80 -17.84
CA GLY A 66 -4.16 24.09 -17.73
C GLY A 66 -5.36 25.04 -17.76
N TYR A 67 -5.23 26.24 -17.20
CA TYR A 67 -6.30 27.22 -17.21
C TYR A 67 -6.52 27.86 -18.59
N VAL A 68 -5.43 28.22 -19.29
CA VAL A 68 -5.50 28.72 -20.68
C VAL A 68 -6.18 27.69 -21.59
N TYR A 69 -5.93 26.40 -21.39
CA TYR A 69 -6.57 25.35 -22.17
C TYR A 69 -8.12 25.39 -22.10
N PHE A 70 -8.69 25.60 -20.91
CA PHE A 70 -10.16 25.65 -20.73
C PHE A 70 -10.77 27.01 -21.03
N ASN A 71 -9.98 28.07 -20.98
CA ASN A 71 -10.42 29.42 -21.28
C ASN A 71 -9.37 30.10 -22.19
N PRO A 72 -9.30 29.74 -23.47
CA PRO A 72 -8.25 30.20 -24.38
C PRO A 72 -8.29 31.72 -24.62
N THR A 73 -9.40 32.36 -24.27
CA THR A 73 -9.58 33.81 -24.38
C THR A 73 -9.04 34.59 -23.17
N ILE A 74 -8.62 33.92 -22.09
CA ILE A 74 -8.09 34.61 -20.91
C ILE A 74 -6.62 35.00 -21.11
N GLU A 75 -6.31 36.27 -20.90
CA GLU A 75 -4.95 36.78 -21.10
C GLU A 75 -4.53 37.76 -20.01
N GLY A 76 -3.23 38.08 -20.00
CA GLY A 76 -2.66 39.16 -19.21
C GLY A 76 -2.90 39.05 -17.71
N VAL A 77 -3.52 40.10 -17.14
CA VAL A 77 -3.69 40.28 -15.69
C VAL A 77 -4.65 39.26 -15.09
N GLU A 78 -5.70 38.89 -15.81
CA GLU A 78 -6.73 38.01 -15.29
C GLU A 78 -6.22 36.57 -15.16
N LEU A 79 -5.48 36.07 -16.14
CA LEU A 79 -4.82 34.76 -16.10
C LEU A 79 -3.82 34.67 -14.93
N ASN A 80 -3.00 35.70 -14.73
CA ASN A 80 -2.05 35.76 -13.62
C ASN A 80 -2.77 35.73 -12.26
N ARG A 81 -3.85 36.51 -12.11
CA ARG A 81 -4.64 36.57 -10.87
C ARG A 81 -5.25 35.20 -10.56
N THR A 82 -5.87 34.55 -11.53
CA THR A 82 -6.51 33.23 -11.35
C THR A 82 -5.49 32.15 -11.03
N THR A 83 -4.35 32.13 -11.72
CA THR A 83 -3.24 31.18 -11.44
C THR A 83 -2.74 31.31 -9.99
N LEU A 84 -2.55 32.55 -9.52
CA LEU A 84 -2.10 32.80 -8.15
C LEU A 84 -3.15 32.40 -7.10
N GLN A 85 -4.43 32.61 -7.38
CA GLN A 85 -5.52 32.17 -6.50
C GLN A 85 -5.57 30.65 -6.38
N LEU A 86 -5.47 29.93 -7.50
CA LEU A 86 -5.41 28.47 -7.52
C LEU A 86 -4.21 27.96 -6.71
N PHE A 87 -3.05 28.57 -6.90
CA PHE A 87 -1.83 28.19 -6.17
C PHE A 87 -1.91 28.51 -4.65
N ASP A 88 -2.53 29.63 -4.26
CA ASP A 88 -2.71 30.00 -2.84
C ASP A 88 -3.61 29.00 -2.10
N ILE A 89 -4.76 28.67 -2.68
CA ILE A 89 -5.71 27.71 -2.10
C ILE A 89 -5.02 26.37 -1.86
N ASP A 90 -4.30 25.90 -2.88
CA ASP A 90 -3.56 24.66 -2.81
C ASP A 90 -2.47 24.68 -1.72
N THR A 91 -1.69 25.77 -1.67
CA THR A 91 -0.66 25.96 -0.63
C THR A 91 -1.26 25.94 0.78
N ARG A 92 -2.44 26.54 0.96
CA ARG A 92 -3.14 26.57 2.25
C ARG A 92 -3.67 25.20 2.64
N LEU A 93 -4.20 24.44 1.69
CA LEU A 93 -4.65 23.05 1.92
C LEU A 93 -3.47 22.16 2.33
N ALA A 94 -2.35 22.21 1.59
CA ALA A 94 -1.17 21.41 1.88
C ALA A 94 -0.58 21.67 3.28
N LYS A 95 -0.50 22.94 3.71
CA LYS A 95 -0.02 23.32 5.06
C LYS A 95 -0.86 22.75 6.19
N VAL A 96 -2.15 22.57 5.93
CA VAL A 96 -3.11 22.06 6.89
C VAL A 96 -3.05 20.54 6.97
N ILE A 97 -2.98 19.86 5.83
CA ILE A 97 -2.89 18.40 5.72
C ILE A 97 -1.58 17.89 6.35
N ASN A 98 -0.46 18.58 6.11
CA ASN A 98 0.87 18.16 6.59
C ASN A 98 1.04 18.25 8.13
N LYS A 99 0.16 18.96 8.84
CA LYS A 99 0.24 19.09 10.31
C LYS A 99 -0.54 18.02 11.07
N THR A 100 -1.36 17.22 10.40
CA THR A 100 -2.30 16.29 11.04
C THR A 100 -1.93 14.82 10.88
N GLN A 101 -0.84 14.50 10.18
CA GLN A 101 -0.29 13.14 10.08
C GLN A 101 0.55 12.80 11.32
N GLU A 102 -0.12 12.68 12.46
CA GLU A 102 0.31 11.67 13.44
C GLU A 102 0.17 10.30 12.76
N PRO A 103 1.07 9.32 13.01
CA PRO A 103 1.00 7.96 12.44
C PRO A 103 -0.35 7.25 12.71
N THR A 104 -1.12 7.78 13.65
CA THR A 104 -2.53 7.52 13.84
C THR A 104 -3.36 8.59 13.14
N SER A 105 -3.45 8.58 11.81
CA SER A 105 -4.55 9.26 11.13
C SER A 105 -5.83 8.61 11.64
N VAL A 106 -6.42 9.21 12.67
CA VAL A 106 -7.62 8.71 13.33
C VAL A 106 -8.70 8.73 12.28
N ILE A 107 -9.02 7.57 11.72
CA ILE A 107 -10.21 7.41 10.91
C ILE A 107 -11.38 7.78 11.81
N ARG A 108 -11.98 8.93 11.56
CA ARG A 108 -13.14 9.40 12.31
C ARG A 108 -14.37 9.01 11.52
N LEU A 109 -15.18 8.12 12.08
CA LEU A 109 -16.54 7.93 11.61
C LEU A 109 -17.28 9.26 11.76
N LEU A 110 -17.97 9.68 10.71
CA LEU A 110 -18.90 10.79 10.74
C LEU A 110 -20.27 10.28 10.35
N GLU A 111 -21.19 10.15 11.30
CA GLU A 111 -22.59 9.91 10.94
C GLU A 111 -23.10 11.10 10.10
N ALA A 112 -24.07 10.91 9.19
CA ALA A 112 -24.62 12.03 8.38
C ALA A 112 -25.02 13.26 9.21
N ASN A 113 -25.52 13.04 10.42
CA ASN A 113 -25.89 14.11 11.35
C ASN A 113 -24.67 14.86 11.90
N GLU A 114 -23.54 14.17 12.08
CA GLU A 114 -22.27 14.80 12.48
C GLU A 114 -21.61 15.49 11.29
N ALA A 115 -21.62 14.86 10.11
CA ALA A 115 -21.18 15.47 8.85
C ALA A 115 -21.95 16.77 8.56
N SER A 116 -23.27 16.77 8.78
CA SER A 116 -24.13 17.97 8.63
C SER A 116 -23.83 19.06 9.66
N LYS A 117 -23.33 18.71 10.86
CA LYS A 117 -22.88 19.70 11.86
C LYS A 117 -21.51 20.29 11.50
N LEU A 118 -20.64 19.49 10.89
CA LEU A 118 -19.28 19.87 10.51
C LEU A 118 -19.22 20.65 9.21
N MET A 119 -20.11 20.31 8.28
CA MET A 119 -20.22 20.86 6.94
C MET A 119 -21.70 21.19 6.66
N PRO A 120 -22.29 22.14 7.40
CA PRO A 120 -23.70 22.51 7.23
C PRO A 120 -23.99 23.15 5.87
N GLU A 121 -22.96 23.56 5.13
CA GLU A 121 -23.08 24.14 3.79
C GLU A 121 -23.37 23.09 2.70
N ILE A 122 -23.17 21.79 2.99
CA ILE A 122 -23.46 20.71 2.05
C ILE A 122 -24.86 20.16 2.33
N ASP A 123 -25.71 20.12 1.31
CA ASP A 123 -26.96 19.36 1.37
C ASP A 123 -26.65 17.85 1.28
N TRP A 124 -26.32 17.26 2.43
CA TRP A 124 -26.00 15.84 2.55
C TRP A 124 -27.15 14.94 2.09
N SER A 125 -28.40 15.38 2.24
CA SER A 125 -29.56 14.62 1.80
C SER A 125 -29.63 14.58 0.26
N ALA A 126 -29.46 15.72 -0.40
CA ALA A 126 -29.34 15.79 -1.85
C ALA A 126 -28.11 15.01 -2.36
N PHE A 127 -26.99 15.10 -1.66
CA PHE A 127 -25.75 14.40 -2.01
C PHE A 127 -25.91 12.87 -1.96
N VAL A 128 -26.44 12.31 -0.86
CA VAL A 128 -26.72 10.86 -0.73
C VAL A 128 -27.72 10.39 -1.77
N LYS A 129 -28.80 11.17 -1.98
CA LYS A 129 -29.83 10.87 -2.97
C LYS A 129 -29.30 10.87 -4.40
N THR A 130 -28.37 11.76 -4.72
CA THR A 130 -27.74 11.85 -6.05
C THR A 130 -26.85 10.64 -6.33
N LEU A 131 -26.20 10.10 -5.30
CA LEU A 131 -25.32 8.93 -5.42
C LEU A 131 -26.07 7.59 -5.27
N SER A 132 -27.39 7.60 -5.09
CA SER A 132 -28.22 6.40 -4.87
C SER A 132 -27.66 5.48 -3.76
N LEU A 133 -27.05 6.05 -2.73
CA LEU A 133 -26.41 5.29 -1.66
C LEU A 133 -27.47 4.78 -0.68
N TYR A 134 -27.38 3.50 -0.31
CA TYR A 134 -28.32 2.83 0.60
C TYR A 134 -28.09 3.14 2.09
N SER A 135 -27.09 3.96 2.44
CA SER A 135 -26.76 4.30 3.83
C SER A 135 -26.55 5.80 4.03
N ASN A 136 -26.78 6.25 5.28
CA ASN A 136 -26.57 7.62 5.75
C ASN A 136 -25.26 7.74 6.57
N ASP A 137 -24.36 6.78 6.48
CA ASP A 137 -23.14 6.76 7.30
C ASP A 137 -21.93 7.08 6.41
N PHE A 138 -21.08 8.00 6.88
CA PHE A 138 -19.84 8.41 6.21
C PHE A 138 -18.63 8.05 7.07
N LEU A 139 -17.54 7.63 6.45
CA LEU A 139 -16.23 7.53 7.09
C LEU A 139 -15.39 8.68 6.57
N GLY A 140 -14.81 9.49 7.45
CA GLY A 140 -14.05 10.66 7.04
C GLY A 140 -12.61 10.61 7.53
N ASN A 141 -11.65 10.47 6.60
CA ASN A 141 -10.28 10.92 6.85
C ASN A 141 -10.17 12.38 6.39
N TYR A 142 -10.81 13.27 7.16
CA TYR A 142 -10.88 14.68 6.81
C TYR A 142 -10.07 15.51 7.79
N THR A 143 -9.42 16.55 7.26
CA THR A 143 -8.69 17.53 8.06
C THR A 143 -9.64 18.69 8.33
N PRO A 144 -10.19 18.88 9.55
CA PRO A 144 -11.22 19.91 9.81
C PRO A 144 -10.77 21.31 9.43
N GLN A 145 -9.47 21.60 9.52
CA GLN A 145 -8.88 22.88 9.17
C GLN A 145 -8.86 23.13 7.64
N ALA A 146 -9.10 22.10 6.81
CA ALA A 146 -9.22 22.24 5.35
C ALA A 146 -10.60 22.77 4.93
N LEU A 147 -11.65 22.51 5.74
CA LEU A 147 -13.03 22.89 5.42
C LEU A 147 -13.21 24.39 5.22
N PRO A 148 -12.71 25.29 6.09
CA PRO A 148 -12.81 26.73 5.85
C PRO A 148 -12.07 27.21 4.60
N ILE A 149 -11.05 26.48 4.14
CA ILE A 149 -10.33 26.83 2.91
C ILE A 149 -11.21 26.50 1.71
N LEU A 150 -11.83 25.31 1.70
CA LEU A 150 -12.72 24.86 0.64
C LEU A 150 -13.99 25.71 0.54
N PHE A 151 -14.66 26.00 1.67
CA PHE A 151 -15.94 26.73 1.67
C PHE A 151 -15.81 28.23 1.39
N ASN A 152 -14.65 28.84 1.68
CA ASN A 152 -14.40 30.24 1.34
C ASN A 152 -13.79 30.41 -0.07
N THR A 153 -13.60 29.32 -0.81
CA THR A 153 -13.12 29.37 -2.19
C THR A 153 -14.31 29.72 -3.12
N PRO A 154 -14.18 30.74 -4.00
CA PRO A 154 -15.22 31.06 -4.97
C PRO A 154 -15.64 29.85 -5.81
N GLU A 155 -16.93 29.69 -6.09
CA GLU A 155 -17.47 28.53 -6.83
C GLU A 155 -16.78 28.33 -8.19
N THR A 156 -16.48 29.41 -8.90
CA THR A 156 -15.76 29.38 -10.18
C THR A 156 -14.36 28.79 -10.01
N THR A 157 -13.62 29.22 -8.98
CA THR A 157 -12.29 28.71 -8.65
C THR A 157 -12.35 27.26 -8.18
N ALA A 158 -13.34 26.87 -7.38
CA ALA A 158 -13.55 25.49 -6.95
C ALA A 158 -13.91 24.57 -8.14
N GLY A 159 -14.75 25.05 -9.06
CA GLY A 159 -15.07 24.36 -10.32
C GLY A 159 -13.84 24.14 -11.18
N MET A 160 -12.96 25.13 -11.28
CA MET A 160 -11.69 25.03 -12.02
C MET A 160 -10.72 24.05 -11.38
N ILE A 161 -10.58 24.05 -10.05
CA ILE A 161 -9.79 23.05 -9.32
C ILE A 161 -10.31 21.64 -9.65
N ARG A 162 -11.63 21.44 -9.65
CA ARG A 162 -12.25 20.14 -9.97
C ARG A 162 -11.97 19.69 -11.39
N VAL A 163 -12.01 20.62 -12.35
CA VAL A 163 -11.74 20.33 -13.77
C VAL A 163 -10.25 20.04 -13.99
N LEU A 164 -9.36 20.85 -13.41
CA LEU A 164 -7.91 20.67 -13.51
C LEU A 164 -7.42 19.38 -12.81
N ALA A 165 -8.04 19.01 -11.68
CA ALA A 165 -7.75 17.75 -10.99
C ALA A 165 -8.28 16.51 -11.73
N GLN A 166 -9.26 16.67 -12.61
CA GLN A 166 -9.80 15.58 -13.44
C GLN A 166 -9.01 15.37 -14.74
N ILE A 167 -8.15 16.32 -15.13
CA ILE A 167 -7.17 16.06 -16.17
C ILE A 167 -6.11 15.16 -15.56
N PRO A 168 -5.85 13.95 -16.11
CA PRO A 168 -4.72 13.14 -15.68
C PRO A 168 -3.46 14.00 -15.68
N ALA A 169 -2.69 14.02 -14.57
CA ALA A 169 -1.44 14.80 -14.51
C ALA A 169 -0.53 14.50 -15.72
N SER A 170 -0.62 13.29 -16.27
CA SER A 170 0.02 12.85 -17.51
C SER A 170 -0.46 13.56 -18.79
N LEU A 171 -1.72 14.01 -18.90
CA LEU A 171 -2.21 14.82 -20.02
C LEU A 171 -1.64 16.24 -19.95
N LEU A 172 -1.56 16.82 -18.75
CA LEU A 172 -1.02 18.16 -18.52
C LEU A 172 0.51 18.19 -18.67
N LEU A 173 1.23 17.21 -18.08
CA LEU A 173 2.67 17.04 -18.27
C LEU A 173 3.02 16.69 -19.72
N LYS A 174 2.24 15.81 -20.37
CA LYS A 174 2.50 15.46 -21.77
C LYS A 174 2.12 16.58 -22.71
N TYR A 175 1.14 17.45 -22.43
CA TYR A 175 0.93 18.66 -23.23
C TYR A 175 2.20 19.53 -23.25
N LEU A 176 2.83 19.70 -22.09
CA LEU A 176 4.13 20.37 -21.97
C LEU A 176 5.27 19.62 -22.69
N GLN A 177 5.21 18.28 -22.76
CA GLN A 177 6.19 17.44 -23.49
C GLN A 177 5.86 17.19 -24.98
N THR A 178 4.64 17.48 -25.45
CA THR A 178 4.12 17.10 -26.79
C THR A 178 4.49 18.09 -27.89
N LYS A 179 5.55 18.86 -27.68
CA LYS A 179 6.35 19.33 -28.80
C LYS A 179 7.23 18.25 -29.44
N VAL A 180 7.32 17.01 -28.87
CA VAL A 180 8.29 16.02 -29.39
C VAL A 180 7.77 14.61 -29.77
N ALA A 181 6.68 14.02 -29.25
CA ALA A 181 6.32 12.66 -29.75
C ALA A 181 4.87 12.24 -29.50
N LEU A 182 4.16 11.87 -30.57
CA LEU A 182 2.83 11.27 -30.51
C LEU A 182 2.50 10.41 -31.75
N SER A 183 2.31 9.10 -31.55
CA SER A 183 1.26 8.31 -32.23
C SER A 183 1.23 6.89 -31.65
N LEU A 184 0.03 6.30 -31.51
CA LEU A 184 -0.32 4.92 -31.08
C LEU A 184 -0.61 4.67 -29.59
N THR A 185 0.21 5.10 -28.64
CA THR A 185 0.01 4.77 -27.19
C THR A 185 -1.22 5.40 -26.51
N LYS A 186 -1.94 6.32 -27.17
CA LYS A 186 -3.05 7.08 -26.54
C LYS A 186 -4.42 6.42 -26.66
N CYS A 187 -4.78 5.86 -27.82
CA CYS A 187 -6.11 5.27 -28.02
C CYS A 187 -6.25 4.00 -27.19
N GLU A 188 -5.24 3.13 -27.25
CA GLU A 188 -5.16 1.92 -26.44
C GLU A 188 -5.31 2.22 -24.94
N PHE A 189 -4.53 3.16 -24.40
CA PHE A 189 -4.61 3.52 -22.98
C PHE A 189 -6.00 4.01 -22.56
N LEU A 190 -6.64 4.88 -23.36
CA LEU A 190 -7.95 5.43 -23.03
C LEU A 190 -9.03 4.35 -23.11
N THR A 191 -9.01 3.51 -24.15
CA THR A 191 -9.97 2.41 -24.34
C THR A 191 -9.83 1.36 -23.25
N LEU A 192 -8.60 0.93 -22.93
CA LEU A 192 -8.37 -0.11 -21.94
C LEU A 192 -8.65 0.35 -20.49
N ASN A 193 -8.54 1.65 -20.19
CA ASN A 193 -8.95 2.20 -18.90
C ASN A 193 -10.47 2.46 -18.80
N ALA A 194 -11.15 2.65 -19.93
CA ALA A 194 -12.61 2.70 -19.99
C ALA A 194 -13.25 1.32 -19.76
N LEU A 195 -12.56 0.25 -20.15
CA LEU A 195 -13.01 -1.15 -20.07
C LEU A 195 -12.04 -2.01 -19.23
N PRO A 196 -11.93 -1.77 -17.91
CA PRO A 196 -10.88 -2.36 -17.09
C PRO A 196 -10.97 -3.89 -16.98
N LEU A 197 -12.15 -4.51 -16.95
CA LEU A 197 -12.26 -5.97 -16.90
C LEU A 197 -11.89 -6.61 -18.25
N VAL A 198 -12.23 -5.97 -19.37
CA VAL A 198 -11.84 -6.45 -20.71
C VAL A 198 -10.32 -6.42 -20.85
N LYS A 199 -9.68 -5.32 -20.43
CA LYS A 199 -8.21 -5.20 -20.38
C LYS A 199 -7.59 -6.37 -19.60
N GLN A 200 -8.13 -6.65 -18.42
CA GLN A 200 -7.64 -7.73 -17.54
C GLN A 200 -7.85 -9.12 -18.16
N HIS A 201 -9.02 -9.39 -18.73
CA HIS A 201 -9.32 -10.64 -19.44
C HIS A 201 -8.33 -10.88 -20.60
N LEU A 202 -8.08 -9.86 -21.42
CA LEU A 202 -7.11 -9.94 -22.51
C LEU A 202 -5.69 -10.21 -21.99
N TYR A 203 -5.28 -9.53 -20.92
CA TYR A 203 -3.96 -9.73 -20.31
C TYR A 203 -3.75 -11.18 -19.84
N ILE A 204 -4.72 -11.75 -19.11
CA ILE A 204 -4.57 -13.10 -18.55
C ILE A 204 -4.62 -14.19 -19.64
N THR A 205 -5.47 -14.01 -20.66
CA THR A 205 -5.62 -14.97 -21.76
C THR A 205 -4.47 -14.89 -22.77
N ASP A 206 -3.83 -13.73 -22.93
CA ASP A 206 -2.59 -13.62 -23.71
C ASP A 206 -1.40 -14.25 -22.96
N THR A 207 -1.28 -13.98 -21.66
CA THR A 207 -0.17 -14.48 -20.85
C THR A 207 -0.25 -16.00 -20.62
N TYR A 208 -1.45 -16.52 -20.37
CA TYR A 208 -1.72 -17.94 -20.12
C TYR A 208 -2.93 -18.40 -20.97
N PRO A 209 -2.69 -18.84 -22.23
CA PRO A 209 -3.75 -19.06 -23.21
C PRO A 209 -4.80 -20.11 -22.84
N THR A 210 -4.39 -21.18 -22.15
CA THR A 210 -5.32 -22.26 -21.79
C THR A 210 -5.83 -22.12 -20.36
N ALA A 211 -7.08 -22.53 -20.13
CA ALA A 211 -7.68 -22.54 -18.79
C ALA A 211 -6.88 -23.44 -17.83
N SER A 212 -6.29 -24.53 -18.33
CA SER A 212 -5.45 -25.42 -17.54
C SER A 212 -4.14 -24.74 -17.10
N ASP A 213 -3.47 -23.99 -17.98
CA ASP A 213 -2.25 -23.26 -17.62
C ASP A 213 -2.53 -22.22 -16.53
N ARG A 214 -3.65 -21.49 -16.68
CA ARG A 214 -4.13 -20.51 -15.72
C ARG A 214 -4.42 -21.10 -14.34
N MET A 215 -5.17 -22.20 -14.31
CA MET A 215 -5.48 -22.92 -13.07
C MET A 215 -4.22 -23.46 -12.40
N ASN A 216 -3.31 -24.09 -13.16
CA ASN A 216 -2.07 -24.63 -12.63
C ASN A 216 -1.16 -23.53 -12.07
N PHE A 217 -1.06 -22.39 -12.77
CA PHE A 217 -0.30 -21.24 -12.31
C PHE A 217 -0.87 -20.68 -11.00
N LYS A 218 -2.19 -20.43 -10.95
CA LYS A 218 -2.88 -19.92 -9.76
C LYS A 218 -2.74 -20.86 -8.56
N ASN A 219 -2.85 -22.17 -8.77
CA ASN A 219 -2.67 -23.17 -7.71
C ASN A 219 -1.24 -23.15 -7.15
N SER A 220 -0.24 -23.11 -8.02
CA SER A 220 1.18 -23.10 -7.62
C SER A 220 1.54 -21.84 -6.81
N VAL A 221 0.99 -20.68 -7.19
CA VAL A 221 1.18 -19.44 -6.42
C VAL A 221 0.43 -19.50 -5.09
N THR A 222 -0.80 -20.04 -5.08
CA THR A 222 -1.60 -20.19 -3.85
C THR A 222 -0.89 -21.08 -2.83
N GLU A 223 -0.26 -22.16 -3.28
CA GLU A 223 0.52 -23.06 -2.41
C GLU A 223 1.73 -22.35 -1.80
N MET A 224 2.41 -21.48 -2.56
CA MET A 224 3.49 -20.64 -2.03
C MET A 224 2.99 -19.66 -0.98
N VAL A 225 1.85 -19.00 -1.23
CA VAL A 225 1.20 -18.10 -0.28
C VAL A 225 0.88 -18.82 1.03
N ASP A 226 0.30 -20.02 0.94
CA ASP A 226 -0.02 -20.83 2.11
C ASP A 226 1.23 -21.26 2.89
N ASN A 227 2.29 -21.64 2.20
CA ASN A 227 3.58 -21.97 2.83
C ASN A 227 4.16 -20.78 3.61
N ILE A 228 4.02 -19.55 3.10
CA ILE A 228 4.52 -18.35 3.75
C ILE A 228 3.65 -17.94 4.94
N ILE A 229 2.31 -18.01 4.81
CA ILE A 229 1.39 -17.82 5.95
C ILE A 229 1.71 -18.82 7.07
N ASN A 230 1.98 -20.08 6.72
CA ASN A 230 2.42 -21.09 7.67
C ASN A 230 3.73 -20.72 8.34
N SER A 231 4.71 -20.22 7.60
CA SER A 231 5.95 -19.73 8.20
C SER A 231 5.73 -18.55 9.16
N VAL A 232 4.81 -17.63 8.88
CA VAL A 232 4.48 -16.53 9.81
C VAL A 232 3.82 -17.07 11.08
N ARG A 233 2.99 -18.11 10.96
CA ARG A 233 2.44 -18.82 12.13
C ARG A 233 3.55 -19.39 13.01
N ASP A 234 4.50 -20.11 12.40
CA ASP A 234 5.64 -20.70 13.12
C ASP A 234 6.50 -19.64 13.81
N MET A 235 6.71 -18.48 13.17
CA MET A 235 7.40 -17.35 13.78
C MET A 235 6.67 -16.85 15.04
N GLY A 236 5.34 -16.76 15.00
CA GLY A 236 4.52 -16.43 16.17
C GLY A 236 4.63 -17.45 17.30
N GLU A 237 4.71 -18.75 16.97
CA GLU A 237 4.90 -19.83 17.94
C GLU A 237 6.29 -19.84 18.59
N GLN A 238 7.29 -19.27 17.91
CA GLN A 238 8.65 -19.13 18.41
C GLN A 238 8.86 -17.83 19.20
N THR A 239 8.02 -16.82 18.97
CA THR A 239 8.11 -15.51 19.62
C THR A 239 7.42 -15.53 20.99
N SER A 240 8.18 -15.40 22.07
CA SER A 240 7.77 -15.55 23.47
C SER A 240 6.67 -14.58 23.89
N TRP A 241 6.69 -13.33 23.41
CA TRP A 241 5.66 -12.35 23.74
C TRP A 241 4.34 -12.58 23.00
N ILE A 242 4.33 -13.42 21.95
CA ILE A 242 3.12 -13.93 21.30
C ILE A 242 2.71 -15.23 21.97
N LYS A 243 3.56 -16.26 21.89
CA LYS A 243 3.30 -17.63 22.36
C LYS A 243 2.89 -17.71 23.84
N ASN A 244 3.58 -16.97 24.72
CA ASN A 244 3.36 -17.09 26.17
C ASN A 244 2.22 -16.19 26.69
N ASP A 245 1.51 -15.49 25.80
CA ASP A 245 0.35 -14.67 26.12
C ASP A 245 -0.88 -15.21 25.39
N ALA A 246 -1.71 -15.98 26.10
CA ALA A 246 -2.82 -16.72 25.50
C ALA A 246 -3.82 -15.84 24.73
N GLN A 247 -4.05 -14.61 25.20
CA GLN A 247 -4.91 -13.64 24.52
C GLN A 247 -4.31 -13.23 23.18
N THR A 248 -3.05 -12.81 23.19
CA THR A 248 -2.32 -12.37 21.99
C THR A 248 -2.17 -13.52 21.00
N TYR A 249 -1.76 -14.70 21.46
CA TYR A 249 -1.60 -15.89 20.64
C TYR A 249 -2.89 -16.31 19.93
N ALA A 250 -4.02 -16.30 20.65
CA ALA A 250 -5.32 -16.66 20.08
C ALA A 250 -5.73 -15.75 18.93
N VAL A 251 -5.59 -14.43 19.10
CA VAL A 251 -5.98 -13.47 18.04
C VAL A 251 -4.97 -13.43 16.89
N PHE A 252 -3.67 -13.57 17.18
CA PHE A 252 -2.64 -13.71 16.14
C PHE A 252 -2.96 -14.90 15.21
N THR A 253 -3.26 -16.05 15.81
CA THR A 253 -3.62 -17.28 15.08
C THR A 253 -4.95 -17.13 14.33
N ASP A 254 -5.98 -16.57 14.97
CA ASP A 254 -7.29 -16.33 14.32
C ASP A 254 -7.15 -15.38 13.12
N LYS A 255 -6.28 -14.36 13.22
CA LYS A 255 -6.02 -13.42 12.13
C LYS A 255 -5.37 -14.09 10.92
N LEU A 256 -4.38 -14.97 11.12
CA LEU A 256 -3.80 -15.78 10.04
C LEU A 256 -4.81 -16.76 9.45
N ASN A 257 -5.63 -17.42 10.28
CA ASN A 257 -6.59 -18.41 9.83
C ASN A 257 -7.74 -17.82 9.01
N LYS A 258 -8.15 -16.57 9.33
CA LYS A 258 -9.20 -15.84 8.61
C LYS A 258 -8.65 -14.94 7.50
N MET A 259 -7.34 -14.94 7.28
CA MET A 259 -6.73 -14.12 6.24
C MET A 259 -7.26 -14.56 4.86
N LYS A 260 -7.94 -13.65 4.17
CA LYS A 260 -8.41 -13.89 2.81
C LYS A 260 -7.24 -13.80 1.84
N LYS A 261 -7.32 -14.59 0.77
CA LYS A 261 -6.27 -14.70 -0.25
C LYS A 261 -6.87 -14.36 -1.61
N SER A 262 -6.54 -13.19 -2.14
CA SER A 262 -6.82 -12.85 -3.54
C SER A 262 -5.55 -13.11 -4.35
N VAL A 263 -5.52 -14.22 -5.09
CA VAL A 263 -4.32 -14.70 -5.77
C VAL A 263 -4.54 -14.67 -7.28
N CYS A 264 -3.60 -14.01 -7.97
CA CYS A 264 -3.56 -13.76 -9.40
C CYS A 264 -4.68 -12.84 -9.89
N TYR A 265 -5.92 -13.35 -9.93
CA TYR A 265 -7.09 -12.68 -10.48
C TYR A 265 -8.38 -13.46 -10.11
N ASN A 266 -9.55 -12.83 -10.28
CA ASN A 266 -10.85 -13.43 -10.02
C ASN A 266 -11.34 -14.33 -11.15
N ASP A 267 -11.90 -15.48 -10.79
CA ASP A 267 -12.33 -16.53 -11.73
C ASP A 267 -13.39 -16.04 -12.73
N GLY A 268 -14.14 -14.98 -12.42
CA GLY A 268 -15.05 -14.34 -13.37
C GLY A 268 -14.35 -13.78 -14.61
N LEU A 269 -13.08 -13.37 -14.49
CA LEU A 269 -12.27 -12.94 -15.64
C LEU A 269 -11.97 -14.09 -16.60
N ASP A 270 -12.17 -15.36 -16.22
CA ASP A 270 -12.03 -16.51 -17.12
C ASP A 270 -13.29 -16.82 -17.93
N ASP A 271 -14.44 -16.21 -17.59
CA ASP A 271 -15.73 -16.46 -18.24
C ASP A 271 -16.17 -15.25 -19.10
N PRO A 272 -16.12 -15.37 -20.44
CA PRO A 272 -16.61 -14.33 -21.34
C PRO A 272 -18.08 -13.95 -21.08
N ASN A 273 -18.93 -14.89 -20.66
CA ASN A 273 -20.34 -14.58 -20.39
C ASN A 273 -20.49 -13.72 -19.13
N TRP A 274 -19.66 -13.96 -18.12
CA TRP A 274 -19.60 -13.11 -16.94
C TRP A 274 -19.18 -11.69 -17.33
N LEU A 275 -18.18 -11.55 -18.21
CA LEU A 275 -17.71 -10.26 -18.70
C LEU A 275 -18.80 -9.51 -19.48
N ASP A 276 -19.48 -10.19 -20.42
CA ASP A 276 -20.60 -9.62 -21.19
C ASP A 276 -21.75 -9.18 -20.27
N ALA A 277 -22.07 -9.98 -19.24
CA ALA A 277 -23.09 -9.64 -18.26
C ALA A 277 -22.73 -8.36 -17.48
N LYS A 278 -21.45 -8.16 -17.14
CA LYS A 278 -21.00 -6.92 -16.47
C LYS A 278 -21.26 -5.70 -17.35
N TYR A 279 -20.90 -5.76 -18.63
CA TYR A 279 -21.03 -4.64 -19.58
C TYR A 279 -22.40 -4.54 -20.29
N SER A 280 -23.39 -5.34 -19.88
CA SER A 280 -24.70 -5.45 -20.56
C SER A 280 -25.49 -4.14 -20.68
N ASP A 281 -25.28 -3.17 -19.79
CA ASP A 281 -25.90 -1.85 -19.82
C ASP A 281 -24.93 -0.72 -20.21
N PHE A 282 -23.75 -1.06 -20.73
CA PHE A 282 -22.81 -0.08 -21.28
C PHE A 282 -23.16 0.25 -22.74
N ASP A 283 -24.02 1.25 -22.92
CA ASP A 283 -24.54 1.66 -24.23
C ASP A 283 -23.60 2.62 -24.98
N VAL A 284 -22.91 2.10 -26.00
CA VAL A 284 -22.04 2.85 -26.91
C VAL A 284 -22.49 2.66 -28.37
N SER A 285 -22.45 3.73 -29.15
CA SER A 285 -22.78 3.70 -30.58
C SER A 285 -21.57 4.08 -31.43
N SER A 286 -21.48 3.56 -32.65
CA SER A 286 -20.52 4.02 -33.66
C SER A 286 -20.70 5.49 -34.06
N ASP A 287 -21.84 6.10 -33.74
CA ASP A 287 -22.11 7.53 -33.94
C ASP A 287 -21.62 8.42 -32.78
N ASP A 288 -21.19 7.82 -31.66
CA ASP A 288 -20.66 8.57 -30.54
C ASP A 288 -19.27 9.12 -30.89
N ASP A 289 -19.13 10.44 -30.83
CA ASP A 289 -17.80 11.06 -30.89
C ASP A 289 -16.96 10.72 -29.65
N PHE A 290 -15.67 11.02 -29.73
CA PHE A 290 -14.72 10.73 -28.67
C PHE A 290 -15.14 11.27 -27.29
N TYR A 291 -15.69 12.48 -27.22
CA TYR A 291 -16.07 13.09 -25.95
C TYR A 291 -17.30 12.41 -25.34
N LYS A 292 -18.27 12.04 -26.17
CA LYS A 292 -19.43 11.26 -25.74
C LYS A 292 -19.02 9.88 -25.23
N LEU A 293 -18.14 9.18 -25.94
CA LEU A 293 -17.62 7.87 -25.50
C LEU A 293 -16.88 7.98 -24.17
N TYR A 294 -15.98 8.96 -24.03
CA TYR A 294 -15.25 9.21 -22.79
C TYR A 294 -16.19 9.50 -21.63
N TYR A 295 -17.18 10.37 -21.83
CA TYR A 295 -18.16 10.70 -20.80
C TYR A 295 -19.01 9.50 -20.38
N LYS A 296 -19.52 8.73 -21.35
CA LYS A 296 -20.29 7.49 -21.10
C LYS A 296 -19.46 6.46 -20.33
N ALA A 297 -18.20 6.25 -20.69
CA ALA A 297 -17.30 5.34 -19.98
C ALA A 297 -17.09 5.75 -18.51
N HIS A 298 -16.85 7.03 -18.26
CA HIS A 298 -16.70 7.54 -16.89
C HIS A 298 -17.99 7.44 -16.07
N GLN A 299 -19.14 7.74 -16.65
CA GLN A 299 -20.43 7.55 -16.00
C GLN A 299 -20.69 6.09 -15.66
N TYR A 300 -20.41 5.20 -16.61
CA TYR A 300 -20.59 3.77 -16.43
C TYR A 300 -19.65 3.19 -15.37
N SER A 301 -18.38 3.60 -15.35
CA SER A 301 -17.41 3.22 -14.31
C SER A 301 -17.88 3.66 -12.93
N ALA A 302 -18.30 4.92 -12.77
CA ALA A 302 -18.83 5.43 -11.52
C ALA A 302 -20.10 4.68 -11.06
N LYS A 303 -21.04 4.43 -11.98
CA LYS A 303 -22.25 3.65 -11.71
C LYS A 303 -21.91 2.23 -11.25
N SER A 304 -21.00 1.57 -11.95
CA SER A 304 -20.61 0.17 -11.69
C SER A 304 -19.91 -0.01 -10.35
N ILE A 305 -19.12 0.99 -9.90
CA ILE A 305 -18.55 1.02 -8.55
C ILE A 305 -19.66 1.12 -7.49
N LEU A 306 -20.66 1.98 -7.71
CA LEU A 306 -21.79 2.15 -6.78
C LEU A 306 -22.70 0.93 -6.71
N GLU A 307 -22.86 0.24 -7.84
CA GLU A 307 -23.69 -0.97 -8.00
C GLU A 307 -22.95 -2.27 -7.63
N GLU A 308 -21.66 -2.20 -7.26
CA GLU A 308 -20.81 -3.40 -7.02
C GLU A 308 -20.79 -4.37 -8.21
N LYS A 309 -20.95 -3.83 -9.43
CA LYS A 309 -20.77 -4.63 -10.65
C LYS A 309 -19.33 -5.09 -10.78
N TYR A 310 -18.39 -4.31 -10.27
CA TYR A 310 -17.03 -4.75 -10.02
C TYR A 310 -16.96 -5.18 -8.55
N ASP A 311 -16.43 -6.37 -8.29
CA ASP A 311 -15.73 -6.53 -7.01
C ASP A 311 -14.66 -5.43 -6.98
N SER A 312 -14.42 -4.81 -5.83
CA SER A 312 -13.38 -3.79 -5.65
C SER A 312 -11.96 -4.33 -5.81
N GLU A 313 -11.81 -5.39 -6.59
CA GLU A 313 -10.56 -6.05 -6.90
C GLU A 313 -9.69 -5.15 -7.75
N SER A 314 -8.41 -5.17 -7.40
CA SER A 314 -7.41 -4.35 -8.05
C SER A 314 -7.19 -4.82 -9.48
N ASP A 315 -6.88 -3.86 -10.34
CA ASP A 315 -6.54 -4.08 -11.73
C ASP A 315 -5.33 -5.03 -11.85
N VAL A 316 -5.59 -6.29 -12.26
CA VAL A 316 -4.58 -7.36 -12.23
C VAL A 316 -3.46 -7.19 -13.26
N THR A 317 -3.55 -6.16 -14.11
CA THR A 317 -2.50 -5.76 -15.07
C THR A 317 -1.41 -4.89 -14.44
N GLN A 318 -1.59 -4.46 -13.19
CA GLN A 318 -0.63 -3.64 -12.47
C GLN A 318 0.35 -4.51 -11.69
N TRP A 319 1.64 -4.16 -11.73
CA TRP A 319 2.64 -4.73 -10.84
C TRP A 319 2.39 -4.19 -9.43
N PHE A 320 1.62 -4.93 -8.65
CA PHE A 320 1.17 -4.52 -7.33
C PHE A 320 0.84 -5.74 -6.47
N ALA A 321 1.13 -5.62 -5.18
CA ALA A 321 0.71 -6.52 -4.12
C ALA A 321 0.38 -5.65 -2.91
N PHE A 322 -0.58 -6.09 -2.09
CA PHE A 322 -0.97 -5.32 -0.92
C PHE A 322 -1.69 -6.19 0.11
N TYR A 323 -1.65 -5.75 1.36
CA TYR A 323 -2.53 -6.18 2.43
C TYR A 323 -3.63 -5.16 2.70
N ASP A 324 -4.88 -5.62 2.68
CA ASP A 324 -6.05 -4.84 3.11
C ASP A 324 -6.42 -5.20 4.56
N GLN A 325 -6.16 -4.27 5.46
CA GLN A 325 -6.47 -4.37 6.89
C GLN A 325 -7.98 -4.45 7.20
N TRP A 326 -8.84 -3.91 6.34
CA TRP A 326 -10.29 -3.91 6.53
C TRP A 326 -10.91 -5.26 6.19
N ALA A 327 -10.38 -5.92 5.18
CA ALA A 327 -10.81 -7.24 4.75
C ALA A 327 -10.02 -8.37 5.42
N ASN A 328 -8.93 -8.05 6.12
CA ASN A 328 -7.88 -8.99 6.52
C ASN A 328 -7.47 -9.86 5.31
N GLN A 329 -7.05 -9.21 4.23
CA GLN A 329 -6.84 -9.86 2.94
C GLN A 329 -5.45 -9.53 2.39
N ILE A 330 -4.74 -10.56 1.93
CA ILE A 330 -3.58 -10.37 1.05
C ILE A 330 -4.02 -10.48 -0.41
N SER A 331 -3.46 -9.62 -1.26
CA SER A 331 -3.75 -9.60 -2.69
C SER A 331 -2.44 -9.62 -3.49
N ILE A 332 -2.24 -10.68 -4.29
CA ILE A 332 -1.06 -10.85 -5.15
C ILE A 332 -1.54 -10.89 -6.60
N LEU A 333 -1.31 -9.82 -7.35
CA LEU A 333 -1.82 -9.69 -8.72
C LEU A 333 -0.95 -10.46 -9.73
N ILE A 334 -1.57 -10.98 -10.78
CA ILE A 334 -0.87 -11.80 -11.79
C ILE A 334 0.26 -11.06 -12.51
N ALA A 335 0.12 -9.75 -12.77
CA ALA A 335 1.21 -8.96 -13.35
C ALA A 335 2.46 -8.85 -12.46
N THR A 336 2.31 -9.02 -11.14
CA THR A 336 3.45 -9.10 -10.20
C THR A 336 4.27 -10.38 -10.38
N LEU A 337 3.64 -11.43 -10.93
CA LEU A 337 4.16 -12.78 -11.09
C LEU A 337 4.68 -13.05 -12.52
N GLY A 338 5.18 -12.01 -13.20
CA GLY A 338 5.75 -12.14 -14.54
C GLY A 338 6.99 -13.04 -14.60
N SER A 339 7.42 -13.40 -15.81
CA SER A 339 8.53 -14.35 -16.04
C SER A 339 9.88 -13.94 -15.41
N GLN A 340 10.09 -12.66 -15.09
CA GLN A 340 11.30 -12.20 -14.40
C GLN A 340 11.25 -12.41 -12.89
N THR A 341 10.07 -12.56 -12.31
CA THR A 341 9.84 -12.63 -10.86
C THR A 341 9.38 -14.02 -10.42
N TYR A 342 8.63 -14.74 -11.27
CA TYR A 342 8.10 -16.07 -10.94
C TYR A 342 8.04 -17.02 -12.13
N SER A 343 8.34 -18.30 -11.86
CA SER A 343 8.04 -19.44 -12.71
C SER A 343 8.01 -20.69 -11.83
N PRO A 344 7.07 -21.64 -12.03
CA PRO A 344 7.08 -22.91 -11.30
C PRO A 344 8.34 -23.75 -11.57
N ASN A 345 9.09 -23.44 -12.64
CA ASN A 345 10.32 -24.15 -13.01
C ASN A 345 11.59 -23.50 -12.43
N TYR A 346 11.47 -22.37 -11.71
CA TYR A 346 12.62 -21.72 -11.10
C TYR A 346 13.06 -22.44 -9.82
N VAL A 347 14.35 -22.30 -9.50
CA VAL A 347 14.91 -22.81 -8.25
C VAL A 347 14.15 -22.18 -7.08
N PRO A 348 13.63 -22.97 -6.11
CA PRO A 348 12.85 -22.46 -4.99
C PRO A 348 13.55 -21.30 -4.26
N ALA A 349 14.86 -21.37 -4.07
CA ALA A 349 15.65 -20.27 -3.49
C ALA A 349 15.45 -18.93 -4.20
N THR A 350 15.42 -18.92 -5.54
CA THR A 350 15.20 -17.70 -6.33
C THR A 350 13.77 -17.18 -6.19
N VAL A 351 12.79 -18.09 -6.22
CA VAL A 351 11.37 -17.74 -6.10
C VAL A 351 11.06 -17.18 -4.73
N TYR A 352 11.47 -17.88 -3.67
CA TYR A 352 11.22 -17.47 -2.30
C TYR A 352 12.01 -16.23 -1.90
N GLY A 353 13.24 -16.07 -2.40
CA GLY A 353 14.03 -14.85 -2.13
C GLY A 353 13.47 -13.60 -2.82
N GLY A 354 12.76 -13.75 -3.94
CA GLY A 354 12.10 -12.65 -4.66
C GLY A 354 10.62 -12.48 -4.29
N ILE A 355 9.75 -13.19 -5.00
CA ILE A 355 8.29 -13.10 -4.80
C ILE A 355 7.85 -13.65 -3.45
N GLY A 356 8.51 -14.70 -2.94
CA GLY A 356 8.19 -15.19 -1.60
C GLY A 356 8.47 -14.15 -0.52
N PHE A 357 9.53 -13.35 -0.66
CA PHE A 357 9.78 -12.21 0.21
C PHE A 357 8.63 -11.19 0.14
N LEU A 358 8.20 -10.80 -1.07
CA LEU A 358 7.09 -9.86 -1.23
C LEU A 358 5.80 -10.40 -0.59
N ILE A 359 5.47 -11.67 -0.81
CA ILE A 359 4.30 -12.30 -0.17
C ILE A 359 4.45 -12.27 1.36
N GLY A 360 5.65 -12.57 1.88
CA GLY A 360 5.92 -12.50 3.31
C GLY A 360 5.76 -11.08 3.86
N HIS A 361 6.21 -10.08 3.13
CA HIS A 361 6.05 -8.67 3.45
C HIS A 361 4.55 -8.30 3.56
N GLU A 362 3.73 -8.68 2.59
CA GLU A 362 2.28 -8.43 2.64
C GLU A 362 1.59 -9.16 3.80
N VAL A 363 1.98 -10.40 4.11
CA VAL A 363 1.41 -11.11 5.28
C VAL A 363 1.78 -10.40 6.59
N ILE A 364 2.98 -9.83 6.70
CA ILE A 364 3.42 -9.10 7.90
C ILE A 364 2.72 -7.76 8.07
N HIS A 365 2.20 -7.12 7.02
CA HIS A 365 1.35 -5.93 7.19
C HIS A 365 0.11 -6.20 8.06
N ALA A 366 -0.31 -7.46 8.22
CA ALA A 366 -1.32 -7.82 9.22
C ALA A 366 -0.87 -7.59 10.67
N PHE A 367 0.43 -7.47 10.92
CA PHE A 367 1.02 -7.41 12.25
C PHE A 367 1.98 -6.24 12.45
N ASP A 368 2.27 -5.44 11.42
CA ASP A 368 3.13 -4.25 11.51
C ASP A 368 2.55 -3.14 12.43
N THR A 369 3.20 -1.97 12.45
CA THR A 369 2.79 -0.83 13.29
C THR A 369 1.35 -0.36 13.08
N LEU A 370 0.78 -0.55 11.89
CA LEU A 370 -0.61 -0.22 11.55
C LEU A 370 -1.52 -1.43 11.73
N GLY A 371 -1.15 -2.57 11.14
CA GLY A 371 -1.88 -3.83 11.13
C GLY A 371 -2.20 -4.38 12.51
N ILE A 372 -1.30 -4.19 13.49
CA ILE A 372 -1.49 -4.64 14.87
C ILE A 372 -2.74 -4.04 15.53
N ASN A 373 -3.27 -2.92 15.02
CA ASN A 373 -4.45 -2.27 15.57
C ASN A 373 -5.77 -2.91 15.10
N TRP A 374 -5.70 -3.84 14.15
CA TRP A 374 -6.86 -4.50 13.53
C TRP A 374 -6.94 -5.96 13.97
N ASN A 375 -8.10 -6.42 14.39
CA ASN A 375 -8.31 -7.84 14.70
C ASN A 375 -8.51 -8.69 13.42
N SER A 376 -8.79 -9.98 13.60
CA SER A 376 -9.01 -10.95 12.52
C SER A 376 -10.21 -10.71 11.62
N GLU A 377 -11.13 -9.84 12.04
CA GLU A 377 -12.35 -9.47 11.31
C GLU A 377 -12.23 -8.09 10.64
N GLY A 378 -11.04 -7.46 10.69
CA GLY A 378 -10.82 -6.11 10.16
C GLY A 378 -11.41 -5.00 11.03
N TYR A 379 -11.54 -5.23 12.35
CA TYR A 379 -11.99 -4.21 13.29
C TYR A 379 -10.82 -3.57 14.03
N LEU A 380 -10.83 -2.23 14.07
CA LEU A 380 -9.93 -1.46 14.92
C LEU A 380 -10.22 -1.79 16.38
N LYS A 381 -9.36 -2.62 16.98
CA LYS A 381 -9.55 -3.16 18.33
C LYS A 381 -8.21 -3.44 18.97
N ASN A 382 -8.04 -3.02 20.22
CA ASN A 382 -6.86 -3.40 21.00
C ASN A 382 -7.00 -4.86 21.45
N TRP A 383 -6.45 -5.79 20.67
CA TRP A 383 -6.53 -7.23 20.92
C TRP A 383 -5.28 -7.81 21.58
N ILE A 384 -4.14 -7.12 21.46
CA ILE A 384 -2.87 -7.51 22.10
C ILE A 384 -2.89 -7.18 23.59
N SER A 385 -2.33 -8.05 24.43
CA SER A 385 -2.26 -7.78 25.86
C SER A 385 -1.31 -6.61 26.16
N LYS A 386 -1.45 -5.98 27.33
CA LYS A 386 -0.52 -4.90 27.75
C LYS A 386 0.94 -5.36 27.83
N LYS A 387 1.18 -6.63 28.16
CA LYS A 387 2.54 -7.19 28.26
C LYS A 387 3.13 -7.40 26.87
N SER A 388 2.38 -8.02 25.99
CA SER A 388 2.77 -8.24 24.60
C SER A 388 2.95 -6.92 23.85
N LYS A 389 2.09 -5.92 24.10
CA LYS A 389 2.22 -4.57 23.52
C LYS A 389 3.54 -3.90 23.88
N LYS A 390 4.01 -4.00 25.12
CA LYS A 390 5.33 -3.46 25.50
C LYS A 390 6.48 -4.12 24.74
N SER A 391 6.36 -5.41 24.48
CA SER A 391 7.38 -6.18 23.74
C SER A 391 7.37 -5.79 22.26
N PHE A 392 6.17 -5.68 21.66
CA PHE A 392 5.97 -5.14 20.34
C PHE A 392 6.53 -3.71 20.20
N ASP A 393 6.24 -2.82 21.16
CA ASP A 393 6.74 -1.44 21.15
C ASP A 393 8.26 -1.36 21.27
N SER A 394 8.86 -2.26 22.04
CA SER A 394 10.33 -2.32 22.15
C SER A 394 10.96 -2.84 20.85
N MET A 395 10.33 -3.82 20.21
CA MET A 395 10.75 -4.37 18.92
C MET A 395 10.66 -3.31 17.81
N THR A 396 9.54 -2.58 17.71
CA THR A 396 9.35 -1.53 16.72
C THR A 396 10.25 -0.33 16.98
N GLN A 397 10.47 0.05 18.25
CA GLN A 397 11.43 1.11 18.58
C GLN A 397 12.85 0.77 18.15
N CYS A 398 13.28 -0.50 18.26
CA CYS A 398 14.57 -0.93 17.74
C CYS A 398 14.68 -0.65 16.24
N VAL A 399 13.65 -1.00 15.46
CA VAL A 399 13.62 -0.77 14.01
C VAL A 399 13.64 0.73 13.69
N ILE A 400 12.86 1.54 14.41
CA ILE A 400 12.86 3.01 14.26
C ILE A 400 14.27 3.57 14.49
N ASP A 401 14.92 3.17 15.59
CA ASP A 401 16.25 3.64 15.95
C ASP A 401 17.29 3.22 14.90
N GLU A 402 17.28 1.95 14.49
CA GLU A 402 18.21 1.42 13.48
C GLU A 402 18.04 2.13 12.14
N TYR A 403 16.80 2.33 11.68
CA TYR A 403 16.57 2.92 10.38
C TYR A 403 16.85 4.43 10.36
N SER A 404 16.69 5.11 11.50
CA SER A 404 17.04 6.53 11.65
C SER A 404 18.55 6.81 11.54
N GLU A 405 19.40 5.77 11.61
CA GLU A 405 20.85 5.89 11.38
C GLU A 405 21.23 5.86 9.89
N PHE A 406 20.32 5.45 9.00
CA PHE A 406 20.59 5.47 7.56
C PHE A 406 20.48 6.87 6.98
N THR A 407 21.24 7.08 5.90
CA THR A 407 21.21 8.31 5.12
C THR A 407 21.00 8.00 3.64
N TYR A 408 20.37 8.94 2.94
CA TYR A 408 20.19 8.90 1.50
C TYR A 408 20.47 10.27 0.86
N ASN A 409 20.81 10.26 -0.43
CA ASN A 409 21.06 11.47 -1.19
C ASN A 409 19.75 11.96 -1.82
N GLY A 410 19.31 13.16 -1.44
CA GLY A 410 18.22 13.85 -2.13
C GLY A 410 18.74 14.67 -3.31
N GLU A 411 17.82 15.39 -3.97
CA GLU A 411 18.18 16.27 -5.09
C GLU A 411 19.26 17.29 -4.67
N ASN A 412 20.12 17.65 -5.62
CA ASN A 412 21.26 18.57 -5.43
C ASN A 412 22.40 18.04 -4.53
N GLY A 413 22.44 16.72 -4.27
CA GLY A 413 23.53 16.09 -3.51
C GLY A 413 23.45 16.31 -2.00
N LYS A 414 22.31 16.80 -1.50
CA LYS A 414 22.07 16.93 -0.05
C LYS A 414 21.84 15.55 0.56
N VAL A 415 22.48 15.29 1.70
CA VAL A 415 22.28 14.06 2.47
C VAL A 415 21.17 14.28 3.49
N TYR A 416 20.22 13.35 3.55
CA TYR A 416 19.11 13.31 4.50
C TYR A 416 19.24 12.08 5.39
N ASN A 417 18.86 12.21 6.66
CA ASN A 417 18.61 11.05 7.51
C ASN A 417 17.25 10.46 7.14
N LEU A 418 17.16 9.14 7.15
CA LEU A 418 15.90 8.45 6.97
C LEU A 418 15.01 8.68 8.20
N ASP A 419 13.72 8.92 7.99
CA ASP A 419 12.75 8.97 9.08
C ASP A 419 12.33 7.53 9.45
N GLY A 420 12.93 7.01 10.52
CA GLY A 420 12.65 5.66 10.99
C GLY A 420 11.22 5.48 11.52
N VAL A 421 10.55 6.56 11.96
CA VAL A 421 9.16 6.51 12.42
C VAL A 421 8.23 6.36 11.22
N GLN A 422 8.39 7.23 10.21
CA GLN A 422 7.61 7.20 8.97
C GLN A 422 7.70 5.85 8.26
N THR A 423 8.90 5.25 8.24
CA THR A 423 9.16 4.01 7.50
C THR A 423 9.00 2.73 8.32
N SER A 424 8.65 2.84 9.60
CA SER A 424 8.67 1.71 10.54
C SER A 424 7.77 0.54 10.14
N GLY A 425 6.58 0.78 9.60
CA GLY A 425 5.66 -0.28 9.14
C GLY A 425 6.29 -1.13 8.04
N GLU A 426 6.77 -0.47 6.99
CA GLU A 426 7.45 -1.09 5.85
C GLU A 426 8.74 -1.83 6.25
N ASN A 427 9.53 -1.22 7.15
CA ASN A 427 10.77 -1.82 7.61
C ASN A 427 10.53 -3.08 8.46
N VAL A 428 9.48 -3.08 9.29
CA VAL A 428 9.04 -4.28 10.03
C VAL A 428 8.58 -5.37 9.06
N ALA A 429 7.79 -5.01 8.05
CA ALA A 429 7.34 -5.91 7.00
C ALA A 429 8.51 -6.51 6.19
N ASP A 430 9.53 -5.70 5.87
CA ASP A 430 10.73 -6.18 5.17
C ASP A 430 11.52 -7.21 5.99
N ILE A 431 11.83 -6.89 7.26
CA ILE A 431 12.66 -7.77 8.09
C ILE A 431 11.94 -9.10 8.34
N ALA A 432 10.68 -9.05 8.77
CA ALA A 432 9.94 -10.24 9.11
C ALA A 432 9.45 -11.01 7.88
N GLY A 433 9.13 -10.32 6.79
CA GLY A 433 8.77 -10.93 5.51
C GLY A 433 9.94 -11.71 4.90
N LEU A 434 11.16 -11.16 4.97
CA LEU A 434 12.37 -11.87 4.56
C LEU A 434 12.59 -13.15 5.37
N ARG A 435 12.36 -13.09 6.68
CA ARG A 435 12.45 -14.27 7.56
C ARG A 435 11.39 -15.31 7.23
N ALA A 436 10.14 -14.89 7.04
CA ALA A 436 9.05 -15.79 6.68
C ALA A 436 9.33 -16.51 5.35
N ALA A 437 9.79 -15.77 4.34
CA ALA A 437 10.15 -16.33 3.05
C ALA A 437 11.34 -17.30 3.14
N TYR A 438 12.37 -16.98 3.93
CA TYR A 438 13.52 -17.87 4.12
C TYR A 438 13.13 -19.15 4.85
N ASN A 439 12.36 -19.05 5.93
CA ASN A 439 11.88 -20.21 6.68
C ASN A 439 10.99 -21.11 5.79
N ALA A 440 10.09 -20.52 5.00
CA ALA A 440 9.28 -21.26 4.04
C ALA A 440 10.14 -21.94 2.95
N PHE A 441 11.17 -21.26 2.44
CA PHE A 441 12.16 -21.85 1.53
C PHE A 441 12.89 -23.04 2.18
N MET A 442 13.36 -22.87 3.42
CA MET A 442 14.02 -23.94 4.15
C MET A 442 13.08 -25.12 4.39
N ASN A 443 11.77 -24.91 4.51
CA ASN A 443 10.82 -26.01 4.66
C ASN A 443 10.31 -26.58 3.32
N HIS A 444 10.73 -26.01 2.19
CA HIS A 444 10.24 -26.41 0.87
C HIS A 444 10.72 -27.84 0.51
N PRO A 445 9.83 -28.75 0.08
CA PRO A 445 10.17 -30.15 -0.20
C PRO A 445 11.22 -30.29 -1.30
N ASP A 446 11.17 -29.39 -2.28
CA ASP A 446 12.04 -29.43 -3.45
C ASP A 446 13.34 -28.62 -3.29
N ARG A 447 13.63 -28.06 -2.10
CA ARG A 447 14.82 -27.23 -1.91
C ARG A 447 16.13 -27.94 -2.28
N SER A 448 16.16 -29.27 -2.12
CA SER A 448 17.32 -30.11 -2.39
C SER A 448 17.33 -30.72 -3.79
N LYS A 449 16.32 -30.45 -4.63
CA LYS A 449 16.28 -30.98 -6.00
C LYS A 449 17.42 -30.37 -6.82
N PRO A 450 18.12 -31.16 -7.65
CA PRO A 450 19.16 -30.64 -8.52
C PRO A 450 18.53 -29.76 -9.60
N PHE A 451 18.75 -28.45 -9.51
CA PHE A 451 18.34 -27.51 -10.56
C PHE A 451 19.47 -27.23 -11.53
N PRO A 452 19.22 -27.22 -12.85
CA PRO A 452 20.24 -26.84 -13.83
C PRO A 452 20.63 -25.37 -13.63
N ARG A 453 21.88 -25.14 -13.24
CA ARG A 453 22.43 -23.78 -13.07
C ARG A 453 23.37 -23.42 -14.22
N PRO A 454 23.30 -22.18 -14.75
CA PRO A 454 24.33 -21.61 -15.60
C PRO A 454 25.71 -21.75 -14.93
N PRO A 455 26.81 -21.92 -15.69
CA PRO A 455 28.15 -22.14 -15.12
C PRO A 455 28.55 -21.16 -14.02
N LYS A 456 28.19 -19.88 -14.16
CA LYS A 456 28.49 -18.82 -13.19
C LYS A 456 27.73 -18.92 -11.85
N LEU A 457 26.65 -19.71 -11.77
CA LEU A 457 25.84 -19.88 -10.57
C LEU A 457 26.08 -21.23 -9.88
N ARG A 458 26.94 -22.10 -10.43
CA ARG A 458 27.19 -23.44 -9.87
C ARG A 458 27.92 -23.42 -8.52
N SER A 459 28.72 -22.39 -8.26
CA SER A 459 29.45 -22.22 -6.99
C SER A 459 28.65 -21.50 -5.90
N ILE A 460 27.46 -21.01 -6.21
CA ILE A 460 26.59 -20.28 -5.29
C ILE A 460 25.65 -21.28 -4.63
N THR A 461 25.55 -21.28 -3.30
CA THR A 461 24.61 -22.17 -2.58
C THR A 461 23.17 -21.69 -2.73
N ASP A 462 22.17 -22.52 -2.41
CA ASP A 462 20.77 -22.09 -2.48
C ASP A 462 20.46 -20.99 -1.46
N GLU A 463 21.07 -21.02 -0.27
CA GLU A 463 20.95 -19.95 0.72
C GLU A 463 21.54 -18.63 0.20
N GLN A 464 22.71 -18.68 -0.45
CA GLN A 464 23.28 -17.48 -1.08
C GLN A 464 22.40 -17.00 -2.24
N LEU A 465 21.87 -17.92 -3.05
CA LEU A 465 20.99 -17.61 -4.18
C LEU A 465 19.67 -16.95 -3.70
N PHE A 466 19.12 -17.38 -2.58
CA PHE A 466 17.97 -16.74 -1.94
C PHE A 466 18.24 -15.26 -1.65
N PHE A 467 19.34 -14.95 -0.97
CA PHE A 467 19.68 -13.56 -0.63
C PHE A 467 20.06 -12.72 -1.86
N LEU A 468 20.64 -13.33 -2.89
CA LEU A 468 20.89 -12.66 -4.17
C LEU A 468 19.57 -12.33 -4.90
N ALA A 469 18.59 -13.23 -4.85
CA ALA A 469 17.26 -12.98 -5.41
C ALA A 469 16.54 -11.85 -4.65
N PHE A 470 16.64 -11.82 -3.32
CA PHE A 470 16.15 -10.72 -2.48
C PHE A 470 16.80 -9.38 -2.87
N GLY A 471 18.14 -9.33 -2.97
CA GLY A 471 18.83 -8.10 -3.40
C GLY A 471 18.45 -7.68 -4.83
N ARG A 472 18.25 -8.66 -5.73
CA ARG A 472 17.82 -8.41 -7.12
C ARG A 472 16.41 -7.81 -7.19
N PHE A 473 15.49 -8.24 -6.33
CA PHE A 473 14.12 -7.73 -6.28
C PHE A 473 14.06 -6.20 -6.16
N PHE A 474 14.99 -5.62 -5.39
CA PHE A 474 15.07 -4.18 -5.15
C PHE A 474 15.94 -3.40 -6.16
N CYS A 475 16.51 -4.07 -7.17
CA CYS A 475 17.38 -3.41 -8.14
C CYS A 475 16.59 -2.45 -9.03
N MET A 476 16.75 -1.15 -8.76
CA MET A 476 16.27 -0.06 -9.60
C MET A 476 17.36 1.00 -9.73
N PRO A 477 17.39 1.80 -10.82
CA PRO A 477 18.28 2.94 -10.91
C PRO A 477 18.08 3.88 -9.72
N GLU A 478 19.15 4.18 -8.97
CA GLU A 478 19.10 5.21 -7.93
C GLU A 478 18.95 6.58 -8.61
N ALA A 479 17.78 7.20 -8.47
CA ALA A 479 17.58 8.59 -8.80
C ALA A 479 17.42 9.36 -7.48
N PRO A 480 18.24 10.39 -7.20
CA PRO A 480 17.97 11.25 -6.06
C PRO A 480 16.64 11.95 -6.33
N THR A 481 15.60 11.56 -5.62
CA THR A 481 14.31 12.23 -5.69
C THR A 481 14.00 12.87 -4.34
N HIS A 482 12.88 13.58 -4.28
CA HIS A 482 12.32 14.00 -3.00
C HIS A 482 11.20 13.06 -2.54
N GLN A 483 10.84 12.02 -3.31
CA GLN A 483 9.80 11.07 -2.97
C GLN A 483 10.04 10.44 -1.59
N GLU A 484 11.30 10.18 -1.25
CA GLU A 484 11.74 9.63 0.04
C GLU A 484 11.37 10.48 1.26
N LEU A 485 11.00 11.76 1.07
CA LEU A 485 10.50 12.61 2.17
C LEU A 485 9.05 12.30 2.55
N VAL A 486 8.31 11.59 1.70
CA VAL A 486 6.85 11.40 1.84
C VAL A 486 6.42 9.96 1.61
N ASP A 487 7.30 9.14 1.05
CA ASP A 487 7.14 7.71 0.90
C ASP A 487 7.23 7.03 2.28
N VAL A 488 6.39 6.03 2.50
CA VAL A 488 6.47 5.18 3.70
C VAL A 488 7.54 4.11 3.54
N HIS A 489 8.02 3.86 2.32
CA HIS A 489 9.09 2.92 2.09
C HIS A 489 10.45 3.56 2.26
N SER A 490 11.35 2.84 2.93
CA SER A 490 12.78 3.16 2.85
C SER A 490 13.29 3.07 1.41
N PRO A 491 14.34 3.82 1.03
CA PRO A 491 15.00 3.63 -0.26
C PRO A 491 15.42 2.18 -0.47
N ASN A 492 15.25 1.64 -1.68
CA ASN A 492 15.47 0.22 -2.01
C ASN A 492 16.78 -0.38 -1.46
N LYS A 493 17.89 0.33 -1.58
CA LYS A 493 19.18 -0.12 -1.04
C LYS A 493 19.18 -0.22 0.48
N ILE A 494 18.50 0.70 1.17
CA ILE A 494 18.33 0.67 2.62
C ILE A 494 17.41 -0.48 3.02
N ARG A 495 16.32 -0.75 2.28
CA ARG A 495 15.46 -1.94 2.50
C ARG A 495 16.26 -3.23 2.50
N VAL A 496 17.13 -3.41 1.50
CA VAL A 496 18.03 -4.57 1.43
C VAL A 496 19.00 -4.62 2.61
N LEU A 497 19.73 -3.53 2.88
CA LEU A 497 20.78 -3.51 3.90
C LEU A 497 20.25 -3.55 5.33
N GLY A 498 19.07 -2.99 5.58
CA GLY A 498 18.36 -2.98 6.84
C GLY A 498 17.72 -4.33 7.14
N ALA A 499 17.14 -5.01 6.14
CA ALA A 499 16.63 -6.36 6.35
C ALA A 499 17.76 -7.37 6.64
N LEU A 500 18.83 -7.37 5.83
CA LEU A 500 19.90 -8.38 5.91
C LEU A 500 20.69 -8.32 7.22
N ARG A 501 20.93 -7.14 7.78
CA ARG A 501 21.69 -6.98 9.04
C ARG A 501 21.00 -7.58 10.26
N ASN A 502 19.68 -7.74 10.19
CA ASN A 502 18.83 -8.32 11.24
C ASN A 502 18.63 -9.83 11.07
N PHE A 503 19.38 -10.47 10.16
CA PHE A 503 19.11 -11.84 9.77
C PHE A 503 20.35 -12.72 9.77
N GLU A 504 20.50 -13.48 10.85
CA GLU A 504 21.63 -14.37 11.12
C GLU A 504 21.91 -15.42 10.01
N PRO A 505 20.90 -15.98 9.32
CA PRO A 505 21.14 -16.85 8.16
C PRO A 505 21.90 -16.17 7.01
N PHE A 506 21.70 -14.87 6.76
CA PHE A 506 22.49 -14.14 5.75
C PHE A 506 23.96 -14.08 6.15
N ARG A 507 24.25 -13.77 7.41
CA ARG A 507 25.62 -13.75 7.95
C ARG A 507 26.30 -15.10 7.76
N LYS A 508 25.59 -16.20 8.04
CA LYS A 508 26.09 -17.58 7.83
C LYS A 508 26.33 -17.88 6.34
N ALA A 509 25.38 -17.58 5.47
CA ALA A 509 25.47 -17.89 4.04
C ALA A 509 26.67 -17.22 3.33
N PHE A 510 27.04 -16.00 3.76
CA PHE A 510 28.16 -15.25 3.17
C PHE A 510 29.41 -15.21 4.04
N ASN A 511 29.44 -15.94 5.16
CA ASN A 511 30.54 -15.91 6.13
C ASN A 511 30.92 -14.47 6.55
N CYS A 512 29.92 -13.62 6.75
CA CYS A 512 30.14 -12.22 7.15
C CYS A 512 30.79 -12.18 8.56
N PRO A 513 31.86 -11.39 8.76
CA PRO A 513 32.45 -11.22 10.09
C PRO A 513 31.42 -10.67 11.08
N VAL A 514 31.45 -11.19 12.31
CA VAL A 514 30.66 -10.65 13.42
C VAL A 514 31.07 -9.19 13.66
N ASN A 515 30.10 -8.33 13.93
CA ASN A 515 30.30 -6.89 14.13
C ASN A 515 30.78 -6.15 12.86
N SER A 516 30.49 -6.71 11.68
CA SER A 516 30.64 -5.98 10.42
C SER A 516 29.41 -5.12 10.12
N LYS A 517 29.52 -4.24 9.13
CA LYS A 517 28.41 -3.39 8.65
C LYS A 517 27.14 -4.19 8.28
N TYR A 518 27.30 -5.44 7.84
CA TYR A 518 26.23 -6.29 7.34
C TYR A 518 25.82 -7.39 8.35
N ALA A 519 26.48 -7.45 9.50
CA ALA A 519 26.18 -8.35 10.61
C ALA A 519 26.58 -7.68 11.94
N PRO A 520 25.91 -6.57 12.31
CA PRO A 520 26.22 -5.81 13.51
C PRO A 520 25.90 -6.63 14.76
N LYS A 521 26.62 -6.36 15.86
CA LYS A 521 26.33 -7.00 17.15
C LYS A 521 24.96 -6.60 17.69
N LYS A 522 24.60 -5.32 17.56
CA LYS A 522 23.27 -4.79 17.87
C LYS A 522 22.43 -4.89 16.60
N HIS A 523 21.31 -5.60 16.69
CA HIS A 523 20.33 -5.80 15.63
C HIS A 523 18.94 -5.95 16.26
N CYS A 524 17.89 -5.91 15.45
CA CYS A 524 16.51 -5.97 15.87
C CYS A 524 15.90 -7.35 15.61
N ASP A 525 15.42 -7.98 16.69
CA ASP A 525 14.74 -9.28 16.64
C ASP A 525 13.24 -9.10 16.31
N VAL A 526 12.94 -8.83 15.05
CA VAL A 526 11.56 -8.59 14.59
C VAL A 526 10.81 -9.91 14.39
N TYR A 527 9.88 -10.28 15.29
CA TYR A 527 9.29 -11.63 15.35
C TYR A 527 10.34 -12.75 15.38
N ALA A 528 11.39 -12.55 16.18
CA ALA A 528 12.36 -13.57 16.59
C ALA A 528 12.57 -13.49 18.10
N GLU A 529 13.18 -14.54 18.63
CA GLU A 529 13.79 -14.51 19.95
C GLU A 529 15.28 -14.21 19.83
N SER A 530 15.78 -13.35 20.73
CA SER A 530 17.20 -13.07 20.83
C SER A 530 18.00 -14.34 21.20
N ASP A 531 19.19 -14.48 20.60
CA ASP A 531 20.11 -15.58 20.94
C ASP A 531 20.45 -15.64 22.44
N ALA A 532 20.29 -14.54 23.17
CA ALA A 532 20.50 -14.47 24.63
C ALA A 532 19.49 -15.29 25.44
N GLN A 533 18.23 -15.41 24.99
CA GLN A 533 17.21 -16.23 25.65
C GLN A 533 17.26 -17.70 25.21
N SER A 534 17.64 -17.96 23.95
CA SER A 534 17.97 -19.30 23.43
C SER A 534 19.06 -20.00 24.26
N MET A 535 20.05 -19.25 24.77
CA MET A 535 21.05 -19.83 25.67
C MET A 535 20.47 -20.19 27.05
N THR A 536 19.52 -19.42 27.59
CA THR A 536 18.90 -19.73 28.89
C THR A 536 17.96 -20.94 28.85
N SER A 537 17.24 -21.14 27.74
CA SER A 537 16.40 -22.32 27.54
C SER A 537 17.23 -23.59 27.28
N ASN A 538 18.32 -23.48 26.51
CA ASN A 538 19.25 -24.60 26.33
C ASN A 538 19.99 -24.97 27.62
N VAL A 539 20.40 -24.00 28.44
CA VAL A 539 21.01 -24.30 29.75
C VAL A 539 20.01 -25.00 30.68
N ALA A 540 18.74 -24.62 30.69
CA ALA A 540 17.69 -25.28 31.47
C ALA A 540 17.42 -26.72 31.00
N VAL A 541 17.43 -26.97 29.68
CA VAL A 541 17.28 -28.31 29.09
C VAL A 541 18.50 -29.18 29.40
N PHE A 542 19.72 -28.64 29.27
CA PHE A 542 20.95 -29.37 29.61
C PHE A 542 21.07 -29.68 31.11
N THR A 543 20.61 -28.80 32.00
CA THR A 543 20.56 -29.09 33.45
C THR A 543 19.50 -30.12 33.79
N ALA A 544 18.33 -30.11 33.15
CA ALA A 544 17.31 -31.15 33.37
C ALA A 544 17.77 -32.54 32.88
N MET A 545 18.47 -32.60 31.74
CA MET A 545 19.02 -33.84 31.18
C MET A 545 20.17 -34.40 32.02
N SER A 546 21.00 -33.53 32.61
CA SER A 546 22.08 -33.92 33.53
C SER A 546 21.55 -34.44 34.86
N ILE A 547 20.43 -33.91 35.36
CA ILE A 547 19.76 -34.41 36.58
C ILE A 547 19.10 -35.77 36.33
N PHE A 548 18.58 -36.03 35.13
CA PHE A 548 18.01 -37.33 34.76
C PHE A 548 19.05 -38.44 34.60
N LEU A 549 20.27 -38.12 34.14
CA LEU A 549 21.36 -39.09 34.00
C LEU A 549 22.00 -39.50 35.34
N VAL A 550 21.88 -38.69 36.39
CA VAL A 550 22.44 -38.99 37.72
C VAL A 550 21.50 -39.86 38.57
N LEU A 551 20.22 -40.01 38.18
CA LEU A 551 19.23 -40.78 38.95
C LEU A 551 19.07 -42.25 38.51
N PHE A 552 19.89 -42.75 37.57
CA PHE A 552 19.79 -44.12 37.05
C PHE A 552 21.04 -45.00 37.23
N ASP A 553 22.04 -44.55 37.99
CA ASP A 553 23.13 -45.41 38.44
C ASP A 553 23.11 -45.49 39.98
N PHE A 554 22.32 -46.43 40.53
CA PHE A 554 22.55 -47.09 41.82
C PHE A 554 21.76 -48.40 41.93
#